data_AF-A0A8H3J2B0-F1
#
_entry.id   AF-A0A8H3J2B0-F1
#
_cell.length_a   1.000
_cell.length_b   1.000
_cell.length_c   1.000
_cell.angle_alpha   90.00
_cell.angle_beta   90.00
_cell.angle_gamma   90.00
#
_symmetry.space_group_name_H-M   'P 1'
#
loop_
_entity.id
_entity.type
_entity.pdbx_description
1 polymer ?
#
loop_
_entity_poly.entity_id
_entity_poly.type
_entity_poly.pdbx_seq_one_letter_code
_entity_poly.pdbx_strand_id
1 'polypeptide(L)'
;MAPLNIAIVGLGQRSRKSAVQVINDNGGLWRLVAACDTKDAAREAFALLHPNVPIFQDVLHLVQWHQQVTATPINCAYVAVLHHLYSEVVVPLLEASIHVLKEKPAASTPEDLKSFQSLGASNSARLKVASQRRYGSHLGQMKEWIPFVGTINTVKARRKISVANLGDDWRAKSSLAGGGAMGDIGWHILDQVLCLVGNGSVPSVAYSKMFHIRTYQGHDCEDSASVILEFPNASTDGKAHSISAHLIVSRIGHEEVEDFVNTGEDGVLSSNGDEISLQLDFASGKRSFNVSTSYELVPESDFERMLKAFHTEITLSSPSKTYYQHRSQDMLVTQTPQNIYRGAAPTCQKVSEPIEGALTDIKQKDSQPERKRFQMQWPIVDADIEQAVITQLHEDIHIWQRRGFRSVRDRIQGNAQHANGIFSTARFGNKRSARALFCCWFTARR
;
A
#
# COMPACT_ATOMS: atom_id res chain seq x y z
N MET A 1 -11.44 29.31 14.86
CA MET A 1 -10.47 28.86 15.89
C MET A 1 -9.13 29.48 15.58
N ALA A 2 -8.31 29.79 16.58
CA ALA A 2 -6.94 30.22 16.35
C ALA A 2 -6.11 29.05 15.76
N PRO A 3 -5.14 29.31 14.87
CA PRO A 3 -4.26 28.28 14.35
C PRO A 3 -3.49 27.60 15.48
N LEU A 4 -3.31 26.28 15.38
CA LEU A 4 -2.39 25.55 16.24
C LEU A 4 -0.95 25.71 15.75
N ASN A 5 -0.03 25.88 16.68
CA ASN A 5 1.38 26.06 16.39
C ASN A 5 2.04 24.69 16.15
N ILE A 6 2.73 24.55 15.01
CA ILE A 6 3.43 23.33 14.61
C ILE A 6 4.93 23.58 14.45
N ALA A 7 5.72 22.62 14.92
CA ALA A 7 7.15 22.55 14.68
C ALA A 7 7.47 21.43 13.67
N ILE A 8 8.54 21.60 12.90
CA ILE A 8 9.05 20.57 11.99
C ILE A 8 10.37 20.03 12.51
N VAL A 9 10.46 18.72 12.69
CA VAL A 9 11.69 18.03 13.15
C VAL A 9 12.18 17.09 12.06
N GLY A 10 13.37 17.37 11.54
CA GLY A 10 13.92 16.77 10.33
C GLY A 10 13.53 17.59 9.10
N LEU A 11 14.50 18.30 8.51
CA LEU A 11 14.36 19.19 7.36
C LEU A 11 14.81 18.50 6.06
N GLY A 12 14.54 17.20 5.96
CA GLY A 12 14.80 16.42 4.75
C GLY A 12 13.78 16.67 3.63
N GLN A 13 13.86 15.83 2.59
CA GLN A 13 13.01 15.92 1.41
C GLN A 13 11.50 15.90 1.75
N ARG A 14 11.07 15.04 2.69
CA ARG A 14 9.65 14.90 3.06
C ARG A 14 9.08 16.18 3.66
N SER A 15 9.81 16.80 4.59
CA SER A 15 9.37 18.04 5.23
C SER A 15 9.34 19.20 4.24
N ARG A 16 10.44 19.40 3.47
CA ARG A 16 10.56 20.55 2.57
C ARG A 16 9.60 20.51 1.39
N LYS A 17 9.42 19.35 0.75
CA LYS A 17 8.61 19.24 -0.47
C LYS A 17 7.12 19.13 -0.21
N SER A 18 6.71 18.62 0.94
CA SER A 18 5.30 18.26 1.17
C SER A 18 4.75 18.92 2.43
N ALA A 19 5.37 18.70 3.60
CA ALA A 19 4.78 19.13 4.86
C ALA A 19 4.70 20.65 4.99
N VAL A 20 5.80 21.36 4.70
CA VAL A 20 5.86 22.84 4.81
C VAL A 20 4.82 23.50 3.92
N GLN A 21 4.74 23.09 2.64
CA GLN A 21 3.80 23.68 1.70
C GLN A 21 2.36 23.50 2.18
N VAL A 22 1.98 22.28 2.57
CA VAL A 22 0.63 22.01 3.09
C VAL A 22 0.36 22.74 4.41
N ILE A 23 1.36 22.89 5.28
CA ILE A 23 1.22 23.68 6.52
C ILE A 23 0.98 25.16 6.21
N ASN A 24 1.58 25.72 5.16
CA ASN A 24 1.34 27.10 4.77
C ASN A 24 -0.03 27.28 4.08
N ASP A 25 -0.49 26.29 3.32
CA ASP A 25 -1.71 26.38 2.49
C ASP A 25 -3.00 25.90 3.20
N ASN A 26 -2.94 25.41 4.45
CA ASN A 26 -4.05 24.72 5.13
C ASN A 26 -5.24 25.59 5.59
N GLY A 27 -5.40 26.80 5.07
CA GLY A 27 -6.50 27.70 5.44
C GLY A 27 -6.40 28.24 6.87
N GLY A 28 -5.20 28.29 7.46
CA GLY A 28 -4.96 28.89 8.78
C GLY A 28 -5.30 27.97 9.97
N LEU A 29 -5.31 26.65 9.76
CA LEU A 29 -5.43 25.66 10.84
C LEU A 29 -4.12 25.46 11.58
N TRP A 30 -2.99 25.55 10.88
CA TRP A 30 -1.67 25.41 11.49
C TRP A 30 -0.77 26.58 11.15
N ARG A 31 0.09 26.93 12.10
CA ARG A 31 1.14 27.93 11.94
C ARG A 31 2.49 27.29 12.23
N LEU A 32 3.40 27.33 11.25
CA LEU A 32 4.79 26.94 11.47
C LEU A 32 5.46 27.93 12.44
N VAL A 33 5.92 27.45 13.59
CA VAL A 33 6.55 28.29 14.63
C VAL A 33 7.99 27.92 14.97
N ALA A 34 8.44 26.73 14.60
CA ALA A 34 9.78 26.27 14.89
C ALA A 34 10.21 25.18 13.90
N ALA A 35 11.51 25.05 13.70
CA ALA A 35 12.11 23.98 12.90
C ALA A 35 13.35 23.41 13.61
N CYS A 36 13.71 22.17 13.30
CA CYS A 36 14.86 21.50 13.89
C CYS A 36 15.49 20.50 12.92
N ASP A 37 16.82 20.53 12.78
CA ASP A 37 17.60 19.52 12.06
C ASP A 37 19.06 19.53 12.55
N THR A 38 19.69 18.36 12.63
CA THR A 38 21.09 18.23 13.07
C THR A 38 22.10 18.71 12.03
N LYS A 39 21.73 18.80 10.75
CA LYS A 39 22.62 19.24 9.67
C LYS A 39 22.53 20.75 9.46
N ASP A 40 23.67 21.42 9.56
CA ASP A 40 23.80 22.87 9.37
C ASP A 40 23.28 23.33 8.01
N ALA A 41 23.75 22.68 6.93
CA ALA A 41 23.27 22.94 5.56
C ALA A 41 21.75 22.78 5.43
N ALA A 42 21.15 21.92 6.25
CA ALA A 42 19.71 21.73 6.21
C ALA A 42 18.93 22.87 6.89
N ARG A 43 19.48 23.40 7.99
CA ARG A 43 18.95 24.58 8.69
C ARG A 43 19.14 25.85 7.87
N GLU A 44 20.30 26.05 7.27
CA GLU A 44 20.61 27.20 6.41
C GLU A 44 19.65 27.30 5.21
N ALA A 45 19.46 26.20 4.48
CA ALA A 45 18.54 26.16 3.34
C ALA A 45 17.08 26.46 3.77
N PHE A 46 16.69 26.06 4.97
CA PHE A 46 15.36 26.35 5.50
C PHE A 46 15.22 27.81 5.96
N ALA A 47 16.25 28.37 6.59
CA ALA A 47 16.28 29.76 7.03
C ALA A 47 16.10 30.74 5.86
N LEU A 48 16.67 30.43 4.69
CA LEU A 48 16.50 31.24 3.48
C LEU A 48 15.04 31.35 3.03
N LEU A 49 14.25 30.29 3.21
CA LEU A 49 12.84 30.24 2.82
C LEU A 49 11.90 30.71 3.94
N HIS A 50 12.34 30.60 5.20
CA HIS A 50 11.54 30.87 6.40
C HIS A 50 12.32 31.72 7.42
N PRO A 51 12.70 32.96 7.09
CA PRO A 51 13.62 33.78 7.91
C PRO A 51 13.08 34.12 9.30
N ASN A 52 11.76 34.04 9.49
CA ASN A 52 11.09 34.37 10.75
C ASN A 52 10.80 33.14 11.63
N VAL A 53 11.21 31.94 11.22
CA VAL A 53 10.99 30.70 11.98
C VAL A 53 12.26 30.35 12.74
N PRO A 54 12.26 30.33 14.08
CA PRO A 54 13.38 29.82 14.88
C PRO A 54 13.77 28.40 14.46
N ILE A 55 15.07 28.16 14.28
CA ILE A 55 15.61 26.86 13.87
C ILE A 55 16.62 26.37 14.90
N PHE A 56 16.42 25.15 15.37
CA PHE A 56 17.22 24.52 16.42
C PHE A 56 18.12 23.42 15.87
N GLN A 57 19.27 23.20 16.51
CA GLN A 57 20.24 22.18 16.11
C GLN A 57 19.82 20.75 16.47
N ASP A 58 18.99 20.58 17.50
CA ASP A 58 18.45 19.30 17.91
C ASP A 58 17.11 19.46 18.64
N VAL A 59 16.48 18.32 18.94
CA VAL A 59 15.15 18.28 19.57
C VAL A 59 15.19 18.76 21.02
N LEU A 60 16.31 18.58 21.73
CA LEU A 60 16.44 18.97 23.13
C LEU A 60 16.45 20.49 23.26
N HIS A 61 17.19 21.19 22.39
CA HIS A 61 17.19 22.66 22.33
C HIS A 61 15.81 23.20 21.94
N LEU A 62 15.10 22.54 21.01
CA LEU A 62 13.73 22.90 20.65
C LEU A 62 12.77 22.76 21.84
N VAL A 63 12.87 21.66 22.59
CA VAL A 63 12.04 21.42 23.79
C VAL A 63 12.37 22.40 24.91
N GLN A 64 13.65 22.67 25.16
CA GLN A 64 14.08 23.68 26.13
C GLN A 64 13.54 25.07 25.80
N TRP A 65 13.61 25.46 24.52
CA TRP A 65 13.02 26.72 24.06
C TRP A 65 11.49 26.72 24.25
N HIS A 66 10.81 25.63 23.92
CA HIS A 66 9.37 25.51 24.11
C HIS A 66 8.94 25.71 25.57
N GLN A 67 9.72 25.17 26.52
CA GLN A 67 9.45 25.33 27.96
C GLN A 67 9.60 26.77 28.45
N GLN A 68 10.41 27.59 27.76
CA GLN A 68 10.65 28.99 28.12
C GLN A 68 9.68 29.96 27.43
N VAL A 69 9.14 29.60 26.27
CA VAL A 69 8.30 30.49 25.45
C VAL A 69 6.82 30.16 25.60
N THR A 70 6.13 30.94 26.44
CA THR A 70 4.68 30.79 26.69
C THR A 70 3.79 31.54 25.70
N ALA A 71 4.32 32.55 24.99
CA ALA A 71 3.54 33.35 24.04
C ALA A 71 3.19 32.59 22.75
N THR A 72 4.05 31.65 22.34
CA THR A 72 3.89 30.82 21.14
C THR A 72 4.21 29.36 21.47
N PRO A 73 3.38 28.69 22.29
CA PRO A 73 3.65 27.31 22.68
C PRO A 73 3.54 26.40 21.45
N ILE A 74 4.43 25.43 21.32
CA ILE A 74 4.36 24.40 20.29
C ILE A 74 3.22 23.44 20.68
N ASN A 75 2.17 23.36 19.87
CA ASN A 75 1.09 22.39 20.12
C ASN A 75 1.44 21.03 19.54
N CYS A 76 2.14 21.00 18.40
CA CYS A 76 2.44 19.79 17.65
C CYS A 76 3.84 19.82 17.04
N ALA A 77 4.47 18.66 16.88
CA ALA A 77 5.64 18.44 16.06
C ALA A 77 5.35 17.45 14.92
N TYR A 78 5.65 17.83 13.69
CA TYR A 78 5.77 16.91 12.56
C TYR A 78 7.19 16.36 12.50
N VAL A 79 7.34 15.04 12.67
CA VAL A 79 8.64 14.36 12.82
C VAL A 79 8.94 13.52 11.58
N ALA A 80 9.96 13.91 10.81
CA ALA A 80 10.41 13.24 9.59
C ALA A 80 11.93 13.03 9.60
N VAL A 81 12.39 12.23 10.57
CA VAL A 81 13.81 11.88 10.78
C VAL A 81 14.10 10.44 10.33
N LEU A 82 15.38 10.03 10.41
CA LEU A 82 15.81 8.65 10.14
C LEU A 82 15.16 7.67 11.11
N HIS A 83 14.91 6.43 10.66
CA HIS A 83 14.12 5.46 11.43
C HIS A 83 14.73 5.12 12.80
N HIS A 84 16.05 4.98 12.88
CA HIS A 84 16.73 4.68 14.14
C HIS A 84 16.70 5.86 15.15
N LEU A 85 16.44 7.09 14.70
CA LEU A 85 16.38 8.28 15.57
C LEU A 85 14.98 8.51 16.17
N TYR A 86 13.98 7.68 15.85
CA TYR A 86 12.62 7.93 16.30
C TYR A 86 12.50 8.00 17.81
N SER A 87 13.15 7.11 18.57
CA SER A 87 13.06 7.12 20.04
C SER A 87 13.69 8.37 20.65
N GLU A 88 14.87 8.76 20.16
CA GLU A 88 15.60 9.95 20.61
C GLU A 88 14.84 11.26 20.34
N VAL A 89 13.98 11.28 19.33
CA VAL A 89 13.22 12.48 18.93
C VAL A 89 11.80 12.49 19.50
N VAL A 90 11.08 11.37 19.45
CA VAL A 90 9.66 11.31 19.81
C VAL A 90 9.46 11.38 21.33
N VAL A 91 10.34 10.74 22.12
CA VAL A 91 10.19 10.68 23.57
C VAL A 91 10.26 12.08 24.21
N PRO A 92 11.30 12.92 23.96
CA PRO A 92 11.37 14.25 24.56
C PRO A 92 10.20 15.17 24.18
N LEU A 93 9.67 15.02 22.97
CA LEU A 93 8.50 15.80 22.52
C LEU A 93 7.24 15.42 23.30
N LEU A 94 6.99 14.11 23.47
CA LEU A 94 5.83 13.62 24.23
C LEU A 94 5.93 13.96 25.72
N GLU A 95 7.13 13.90 26.31
CA GLU A 95 7.39 14.31 27.69
C GLU A 95 7.17 15.81 27.91
N ALA A 96 7.50 16.62 26.91
CA ALA A 96 7.20 18.05 26.89
C ALA A 96 5.72 18.38 26.62
N SER A 97 4.83 17.38 26.60
CA SER A 97 3.40 17.52 26.28
C SER A 97 3.11 18.10 24.88
N ILE A 98 4.02 17.92 23.93
CA ILE A 98 3.83 18.29 22.52
C ILE A 98 3.20 17.11 21.76
N HIS A 99 2.10 17.33 21.05
CA HIS A 99 1.53 16.30 20.18
C HIS A 99 2.49 15.94 19.03
N VAL A 100 2.54 14.67 18.61
CA VAL A 100 3.48 14.21 17.59
C VAL A 100 2.74 13.61 16.40
N LEU A 101 2.98 14.17 15.21
CA LEU A 101 2.64 13.57 13.92
C LEU A 101 3.93 13.04 13.27
N LYS A 102 4.15 11.73 13.33
CA LYS A 102 5.43 11.11 12.97
C LYS A 102 5.33 10.39 11.64
N GLU A 103 6.30 10.60 10.75
CA GLU A 103 6.42 9.84 9.50
C GLU A 103 6.45 8.33 9.68
N LYS A 104 5.96 7.63 8.66
CA LYS A 104 6.01 6.16 8.57
C LYS A 104 7.47 5.69 8.38
N PRO A 105 7.82 4.44 8.76
CA PRO A 105 7.00 3.43 9.45
C PRO A 105 6.74 3.84 10.91
N ALA A 106 5.73 3.29 11.58
CA ALA A 106 5.33 3.76 12.92
C ALA A 106 6.47 3.75 13.95
N ALA A 107 7.31 2.71 13.95
CA ALA A 107 8.59 2.65 14.65
C ALA A 107 9.50 1.62 13.97
N SER A 108 10.75 1.51 14.41
CA SER A 108 11.69 0.48 13.94
C SER A 108 11.32 -0.90 14.49
N THR A 109 10.84 -0.95 15.73
CA THR A 109 10.41 -2.19 16.39
C THR A 109 9.00 -2.04 16.99
N PRO A 110 8.25 -3.16 17.15
CA PRO A 110 6.98 -3.17 17.88
C PRO A 110 7.14 -2.71 19.33
N GLU A 111 8.28 -3.02 19.94
CA GLU A 111 8.63 -2.61 21.31
C GLU A 111 8.76 -1.08 21.42
N ASP A 112 9.47 -0.44 20.49
CA ASP A 112 9.57 1.03 20.41
C ASP A 112 8.18 1.66 20.23
N LEU A 113 7.37 1.10 19.31
CA LEU A 113 6.03 1.63 19.07
C LEU A 113 5.16 1.53 20.31
N LYS A 114 5.22 0.41 21.04
CA LYS A 114 4.51 0.22 22.31
C LYS A 114 4.96 1.26 23.33
N SER A 115 6.25 1.53 23.44
CA SER A 115 6.80 2.58 24.31
C SER A 115 6.21 3.95 23.98
N PHE A 116 6.25 4.37 22.71
CA PHE A 116 5.70 5.67 22.30
C PHE A 116 4.19 5.78 22.55
N GLN A 117 3.46 4.69 22.29
CA GLN A 117 2.03 4.61 22.51
C GLN A 117 1.65 4.65 23.99
N SER A 118 2.47 4.07 24.87
CA SER A 118 2.30 4.15 26.33
C SER A 118 2.56 5.56 26.84
N LEU A 119 3.62 6.22 26.39
CA LEU A 119 3.92 7.62 26.74
C LEU A 119 2.81 8.58 26.30
N GLY A 120 2.31 8.42 25.07
CA GLY A 120 1.17 9.20 24.57
C GLY A 120 -0.18 8.83 25.21
N ALA A 121 -0.23 7.84 26.11
CA ALA A 121 -1.42 7.52 26.90
C ALA A 121 -1.30 8.02 28.34
N SER A 122 -0.08 8.10 28.90
CA SER A 122 0.17 8.66 30.22
C SER A 122 0.21 10.19 30.23
N ASN A 123 0.56 10.81 29.10
CA ASN A 123 0.64 12.26 28.96
C ASN A 123 -0.61 12.82 28.24
N SER A 124 -0.83 14.14 28.34
CA SER A 124 -1.87 14.82 27.58
C SER A 124 -1.57 14.88 26.06
N ALA A 125 -0.31 14.65 25.68
CA ALA A 125 0.15 14.59 24.30
C ALA A 125 -0.36 13.33 23.58
N ARG A 126 -0.54 13.45 22.27
CA ARG A 126 -1.01 12.38 21.39
C ARG A 126 0.03 12.07 20.34
N LEU A 127 0.14 10.80 19.99
CA LEU A 127 1.02 10.32 18.93
C LEU A 127 0.18 9.79 17.77
N LYS A 128 0.49 10.25 16.57
CA LYS A 128 -0.12 9.75 15.33
C LYS A 128 0.97 9.44 14.30
N VAL A 129 0.84 8.29 13.65
CA VAL A 129 1.66 7.93 12.49
C VAL A 129 1.09 8.60 11.24
N ALA A 130 1.95 9.21 10.43
CA ALA A 130 1.62 9.92 9.21
C ALA A 130 1.33 8.95 8.04
N SER A 131 0.38 8.03 8.24
CA SER A 131 -0.10 7.16 7.16
C SER A 131 -1.10 7.89 6.27
N GLN A 132 -0.59 8.77 5.40
CA GLN A 132 -1.42 9.63 4.54
C GLN A 132 -2.43 8.82 3.70
N ARG A 133 -2.05 7.62 3.25
CA ARG A 133 -2.90 6.77 2.39
C ARG A 133 -4.17 6.28 3.06
N ARG A 134 -4.23 6.28 4.40
CA ARG A 134 -5.48 6.01 5.15
C ARG A 134 -6.55 7.07 4.88
N TYR A 135 -6.13 8.26 4.47
CA TYR A 135 -6.95 9.42 4.15
C TYR A 135 -7.15 9.59 2.63
N GLY A 136 -6.66 8.65 1.82
CA GLY A 136 -6.90 8.65 0.39
C GLY A 136 -8.38 8.51 0.07
N SER A 137 -8.91 9.39 -0.78
CA SER A 137 -10.29 9.30 -1.29
C SER A 137 -10.54 7.92 -1.91
N HIS A 138 -9.54 7.40 -2.60
CA HIS A 138 -9.52 6.09 -3.20
C HIS A 138 -9.75 4.96 -2.19
N LEU A 139 -8.99 4.94 -1.08
CA LEU A 139 -9.17 3.95 -0.02
C LEU A 139 -10.53 4.12 0.68
N GLY A 140 -10.97 5.37 0.89
CA GLY A 140 -12.29 5.68 1.43
C GLY A 140 -13.42 5.04 0.61
N GLN A 141 -13.37 5.22 -0.71
CA GLN A 141 -14.37 4.64 -1.62
C GLN A 141 -14.33 3.11 -1.62
N MET A 142 -13.13 2.50 -1.63
CA MET A 142 -13.00 1.05 -1.52
C MET A 142 -13.63 0.52 -0.22
N LYS A 143 -13.42 1.19 0.92
CA LYS A 143 -14.04 0.81 2.20
C LYS A 143 -15.56 0.89 2.19
N GLU A 144 -16.14 1.84 1.45
CA GLU A 144 -17.59 1.93 1.30
C GLU A 144 -18.15 0.81 0.42
N TRP A 145 -17.40 0.36 -0.57
CA TRP A 145 -17.88 -0.60 -1.57
C TRP A 145 -17.55 -2.06 -1.24
N ILE A 146 -16.53 -2.30 -0.43
CA ILE A 146 -16.08 -3.65 -0.08
C ILE A 146 -17.19 -4.53 0.53
N PRO A 147 -18.20 -4.03 1.27
CA PRO A 147 -19.27 -4.88 1.77
C PRO A 147 -20.19 -5.42 0.67
N PHE A 148 -20.25 -4.79 -0.51
CA PHE A 148 -21.15 -5.22 -1.60
C PHE A 148 -20.66 -6.46 -2.34
N VAL A 149 -19.38 -6.82 -2.24
CA VAL A 149 -18.85 -8.04 -2.87
C VAL A 149 -19.09 -9.29 -2.02
N GLY A 150 -19.84 -9.18 -0.93
CA GLY A 150 -20.16 -10.27 -0.01
C GLY A 150 -18.95 -10.70 0.83
N THR A 151 -18.95 -11.96 1.22
CA THR A 151 -17.86 -12.58 1.99
C THR A 151 -16.60 -12.71 1.11
N ILE A 152 -15.50 -12.05 1.49
CA ILE A 152 -14.26 -11.98 0.70
C ILE A 152 -13.40 -13.22 0.92
N ASN A 153 -13.00 -13.90 -0.15
CA ASN A 153 -12.05 -15.01 -0.04
C ASN A 153 -10.60 -14.59 -0.28
N THR A 154 -10.38 -13.67 -1.22
CA THR A 154 -9.02 -13.33 -1.68
C THR A 154 -8.82 -11.84 -1.91
N VAL A 155 -7.66 -11.36 -1.50
CA VAL A 155 -7.15 -10.03 -1.82
C VAL A 155 -5.83 -10.17 -2.57
N LYS A 156 -5.67 -9.46 -3.68
CA LYS A 156 -4.38 -9.29 -4.35
C LYS A 156 -4.02 -7.82 -4.31
N ALA A 157 -2.80 -7.51 -3.90
CA ALA A 157 -2.32 -6.15 -3.85
C ALA A 157 -0.90 -6.08 -4.39
N ARG A 158 -0.65 -5.15 -5.32
CA ARG A 158 0.67 -5.03 -5.96
C ARG A 158 1.18 -3.62 -5.83
N ARG A 159 2.48 -3.50 -5.53
CA ARG A 159 3.19 -2.22 -5.63
C ARG A 159 4.55 -2.40 -6.25
N LYS A 160 4.74 -1.82 -7.43
CA LYS A 160 6.01 -1.82 -8.14
C LYS A 160 6.40 -0.38 -8.44
N ILE A 161 7.61 0.00 -8.05
CA ILE A 161 8.25 1.26 -8.47
C ILE A 161 9.56 0.96 -9.17
N SER A 162 10.04 1.93 -9.94
CA SER A 162 11.41 1.95 -10.43
C SER A 162 12.23 2.91 -9.57
N VAL A 163 12.99 2.39 -8.61
CA VAL A 163 14.01 3.19 -7.93
C VAL A 163 15.26 3.18 -8.80
N ALA A 164 15.72 4.34 -9.25
CA ALA A 164 16.87 4.43 -10.15
C ALA A 164 18.15 3.88 -9.49
N ASN A 165 18.44 4.30 -8.25
CA ASN A 165 19.59 3.85 -7.49
C ASN A 165 19.20 3.34 -6.10
N LEU A 166 19.28 2.02 -5.92
CA LEU A 166 19.00 1.35 -4.64
C LEU A 166 20.16 1.44 -3.66
N GLY A 167 21.36 1.76 -4.13
CA GLY A 167 22.57 1.90 -3.31
C GLY A 167 22.74 3.27 -2.65
N ASP A 168 21.86 4.22 -2.95
CA ASP A 168 21.96 5.56 -2.41
C ASP A 168 21.35 5.68 -1.01
N ASP A 169 22.02 6.49 -0.18
CA ASP A 169 21.55 6.98 1.12
C ASP A 169 21.33 5.87 2.17
N TRP A 170 20.72 6.21 3.30
CA TRP A 170 20.47 5.29 4.40
C TRP A 170 19.51 4.14 4.05
N ARG A 171 18.71 4.26 2.98
CA ARG A 171 17.76 3.22 2.53
C ARG A 171 18.44 1.98 1.93
N ALA A 172 19.69 2.14 1.50
CA ALA A 172 20.51 1.04 1.00
C ALA A 172 21.02 0.12 2.12
N LYS A 173 20.93 0.55 3.39
CA LYS A 173 21.50 -0.14 4.56
C LYS A 173 20.38 -0.63 5.49
N SER A 174 20.27 -1.95 5.64
CA SER A 174 19.25 -2.64 6.44
C SER A 174 19.30 -2.22 7.90
N SER A 175 20.50 -1.99 8.44
CA SER A 175 20.71 -1.51 9.81
C SER A 175 20.13 -0.11 10.07
N LEU A 176 20.01 0.73 9.04
CA LEU A 176 19.44 2.07 9.15
C LEU A 176 17.98 2.11 8.72
N ALA A 177 17.61 1.31 7.72
CA ALA A 177 16.29 1.33 7.11
C ALA A 177 15.28 0.39 7.79
N GLY A 178 15.76 -0.69 8.40
CA GLY A 178 14.94 -1.77 8.96
C GLY A 178 14.31 -2.69 7.92
N GLY A 179 14.67 -2.55 6.64
CA GLY A 179 14.16 -3.37 5.54
C GLY A 179 14.19 -2.65 4.18
N GLY A 180 13.93 -3.39 3.11
CA GLY A 180 13.90 -2.91 1.74
C GLY A 180 12.50 -2.65 1.20
N ALA A 181 12.13 -3.38 0.15
CA ALA A 181 10.84 -3.25 -0.52
C ALA A 181 9.65 -3.39 0.44
N MET A 182 9.68 -4.34 1.38
CA MET A 182 8.59 -4.51 2.35
C MET A 182 8.54 -3.39 3.37
N GLY A 183 9.70 -2.87 3.80
CA GLY A 183 9.79 -1.81 4.81
C GLY A 183 9.38 -0.43 4.27
N ASP A 184 9.60 -0.20 2.97
CA ASP A 184 9.34 1.10 2.36
C ASP A 184 7.98 1.19 1.65
N ILE A 185 7.82 0.43 0.57
CA ILE A 185 6.60 0.45 -0.28
C ILE A 185 5.59 -0.61 0.15
N GLY A 186 6.05 -1.76 0.64
CA GLY A 186 5.18 -2.83 1.12
C GLY A 186 4.44 -2.45 2.38
N TRP A 187 5.02 -1.61 3.22
CA TRP A 187 4.38 -1.02 4.39
C TRP A 187 3.06 -0.32 4.01
N HIS A 188 3.07 0.47 2.94
CA HIS A 188 1.88 1.19 2.48
C HIS A 188 0.77 0.26 2.01
N ILE A 189 1.11 -0.76 1.21
CA ILE A 189 0.13 -1.72 0.71
C ILE A 189 -0.43 -2.59 1.82
N LEU A 190 0.45 -3.07 2.70
CA LEU A 190 0.04 -3.82 3.89
C LEU A 190 -0.91 -2.98 4.75
N ASP A 191 -0.62 -1.70 4.96
CA ASP A 191 -1.50 -0.81 5.70
C ASP A 191 -2.88 -0.68 5.05
N GLN A 192 -2.95 -0.55 3.73
CA GLN A 192 -4.22 -0.49 3.00
C GLN A 192 -4.99 -1.81 3.07
N VAL A 193 -4.33 -2.96 2.91
CA VAL A 193 -4.94 -4.29 3.07
C VAL A 193 -5.50 -4.46 4.48
N LEU A 194 -4.75 -4.09 5.52
CA LEU A 194 -5.23 -4.14 6.91
C LEU A 194 -6.44 -3.22 7.13
N CYS A 195 -6.45 -2.06 6.49
CA CYS A 195 -7.59 -1.12 6.51
C CYS A 195 -8.85 -1.68 5.83
N LEU A 196 -8.70 -2.53 4.81
CA LEU A 196 -9.81 -3.08 4.02
C LEU A 196 -10.37 -4.37 4.64
N VAL A 197 -9.49 -5.30 4.99
CA VAL A 197 -9.88 -6.67 5.41
C VAL A 197 -9.31 -7.11 6.75
N GLY A 198 -8.31 -6.41 7.29
CA GLY A 198 -7.62 -6.85 8.50
C GLY A 198 -8.51 -6.84 9.74
N ASN A 199 -9.35 -5.82 9.91
CA ASN A 199 -10.27 -5.63 11.05
C ASN A 199 -9.63 -5.90 12.44
N GLY A 200 -8.36 -5.54 12.62
CA GLY A 200 -7.62 -5.79 13.87
C GLY A 200 -7.10 -7.22 14.06
N SER A 201 -7.33 -8.13 13.12
CA SER A 201 -6.79 -9.50 13.17
C SER A 201 -5.30 -9.53 12.84
N VAL A 202 -4.54 -10.28 13.63
CA VAL A 202 -3.13 -10.57 13.34
C VAL A 202 -3.08 -11.67 12.27
N PRO A 203 -2.48 -11.42 11.08
CA PRO A 203 -2.38 -12.45 10.06
C PRO A 203 -1.25 -13.45 10.35
N SER A 204 -1.44 -14.70 9.92
CA SER A 204 -0.30 -15.59 9.66
C SER A 204 0.40 -15.15 8.36
N VAL A 205 1.70 -15.44 8.23
CA VAL A 205 2.51 -14.90 7.13
C VAL A 205 3.39 -15.97 6.51
N ALA A 206 3.29 -16.14 5.19
CA ALA A 206 4.25 -16.86 4.36
C ALA A 206 4.86 -15.89 3.35
N TYR A 207 6.16 -16.00 3.06
CA TYR A 207 6.82 -15.00 2.22
C TYR A 207 8.05 -15.52 1.48
N SER A 208 8.44 -14.79 0.44
CA SER A 208 9.72 -14.88 -0.26
C SER A 208 10.30 -13.49 -0.45
N LYS A 209 11.61 -13.34 -0.22
CA LYS A 209 12.37 -12.10 -0.37
C LYS A 209 13.43 -12.31 -1.44
N MET A 210 13.56 -11.34 -2.34
CA MET A 210 14.55 -11.37 -3.41
C MET A 210 15.54 -10.24 -3.20
N PHE A 211 16.83 -10.56 -3.31
CA PHE A 211 17.95 -9.65 -3.07
C PHE A 211 18.86 -9.61 -4.29
N HIS A 212 19.64 -8.54 -4.42
CA HIS A 212 20.72 -8.41 -5.40
C HIS A 212 20.28 -8.67 -6.85
N ILE A 213 19.06 -8.30 -7.22
CA ILE A 213 18.59 -8.39 -8.61
C ILE A 213 19.35 -7.39 -9.47
N ARG A 214 19.66 -6.20 -8.93
CA ARG A 214 20.60 -5.24 -9.52
C ARG A 214 21.96 -5.36 -8.84
N THR A 215 22.71 -6.41 -9.18
CA THR A 215 24.02 -6.76 -8.58
C THR A 215 25.07 -5.64 -8.64
N TYR A 216 24.93 -4.70 -9.57
CA TYR A 216 25.84 -3.55 -9.73
C TYR A 216 25.56 -2.39 -8.76
N GLN A 217 24.47 -2.43 -7.98
CA GLN A 217 24.16 -1.42 -6.96
C GLN A 217 24.44 -1.99 -5.57
N GLY A 218 25.28 -1.33 -4.78
CA GLY A 218 25.64 -1.80 -3.44
C GLY A 218 24.55 -1.49 -2.40
N HIS A 219 23.80 -2.51 -1.97
CA HIS A 219 22.78 -2.44 -0.92
C HIS A 219 22.57 -3.83 -0.29
N ASP A 220 22.08 -3.91 0.95
CA ASP A 220 21.85 -5.16 1.71
C ASP A 220 20.36 -5.42 2.04
N CYS A 221 19.47 -4.56 1.55
CA CYS A 221 18.01 -4.65 1.69
C CYS A 221 17.37 -5.47 0.55
N GLU A 222 16.19 -6.08 0.78
CA GLU A 222 15.50 -6.84 -0.28
C GLU A 222 14.91 -5.95 -1.38
N ASP A 223 15.09 -6.32 -2.64
CA ASP A 223 14.62 -5.58 -3.82
C ASP A 223 13.13 -5.72 -4.04
N SER A 224 12.62 -6.90 -3.72
CA SER A 224 11.25 -7.32 -3.98
C SER A 224 10.84 -8.40 -2.99
N ALA A 225 9.55 -8.53 -2.74
CA ALA A 225 9.00 -9.60 -1.93
C ALA A 225 7.62 -10.04 -2.44
N SER A 226 7.32 -11.30 -2.20
CA SER A 226 5.99 -11.88 -2.38
C SER A 226 5.53 -12.41 -1.02
N VAL A 227 4.40 -11.91 -0.52
CA VAL A 227 3.91 -12.20 0.83
C VAL A 227 2.47 -12.67 0.75
N ILE A 228 2.17 -13.81 1.35
CA ILE A 228 0.82 -14.32 1.56
C ILE A 228 0.48 -14.12 3.04
N LEU A 229 -0.63 -13.43 3.29
CA LEU A 229 -1.21 -13.23 4.61
C LEU A 229 -2.48 -14.07 4.70
N GLU A 230 -2.70 -14.70 5.84
CA GLU A 230 -3.97 -15.35 6.15
C GLU A 230 -4.56 -14.71 7.40
N PHE A 231 -5.75 -14.14 7.26
CA PHE A 231 -6.50 -13.57 8.37
C PHE A 231 -7.53 -14.61 8.83
N PRO A 232 -7.36 -15.27 9.99
CA PRO A 232 -8.24 -16.37 10.37
C PRO A 232 -9.68 -15.94 10.68
N ASN A 233 -9.86 -14.72 11.22
CA ASN A 233 -11.14 -14.19 11.69
C ASN A 233 -11.37 -12.75 11.19
N ALA A 234 -11.17 -12.52 9.90
CA ALA A 234 -11.46 -11.24 9.28
C ALA A 234 -12.96 -11.11 8.95
N SER A 235 -13.45 -9.88 8.82
CA SER A 235 -14.82 -9.62 8.44
C SER A 235 -14.95 -8.26 7.75
N THR A 236 -15.63 -8.25 6.60
CA THR A 236 -15.98 -7.04 5.83
C THR A 236 -17.48 -6.79 5.75
N ASP A 237 -18.29 -7.80 6.05
CA ASP A 237 -19.76 -7.84 5.96
C ASP A 237 -20.45 -8.16 7.30
N GLY A 238 -19.67 -8.24 8.38
CA GLY A 238 -20.13 -8.64 9.72
C GLY A 238 -20.06 -10.15 10.01
N LYS A 239 -19.68 -10.98 9.03
CA LYS A 239 -19.42 -12.42 9.22
C LYS A 239 -17.92 -12.68 9.33
N ALA A 240 -17.47 -13.26 10.45
CA ALA A 240 -16.08 -13.65 10.63
C ALA A 240 -15.73 -14.89 9.78
N HIS A 241 -14.67 -14.82 8.98
CA HIS A 241 -14.17 -15.92 8.16
C HIS A 241 -12.69 -15.72 7.81
N SER A 242 -12.09 -16.73 7.18
CA SER A 242 -10.69 -16.67 6.78
C SER A 242 -10.50 -15.98 5.43
N ILE A 243 -9.55 -15.04 5.35
CA ILE A 243 -9.22 -14.29 4.12
C ILE A 243 -7.74 -14.47 3.78
N SER A 244 -7.44 -14.81 2.52
CA SER A 244 -6.06 -14.84 2.02
C SER A 244 -5.72 -13.57 1.25
N ALA A 245 -4.63 -12.88 1.62
CA ALA A 245 -4.14 -11.72 0.90
C ALA A 245 -2.74 -11.96 0.33
N HIS A 246 -2.56 -11.71 -0.97
CA HIS A 246 -1.28 -11.82 -1.67
C HIS A 246 -0.73 -10.44 -2.02
N LEU A 247 0.42 -10.10 -1.43
CA LEU A 247 1.13 -8.85 -1.64
C LEU A 247 2.34 -9.12 -2.53
N ILE A 248 2.47 -8.36 -3.61
CA ILE A 248 3.65 -8.39 -4.50
C ILE A 248 4.27 -7.00 -4.50
N VAL A 249 5.47 -6.88 -3.95
CA VAL A 249 6.16 -5.59 -3.83
C VAL A 249 7.50 -5.62 -4.54
N SER A 250 7.84 -4.55 -5.23
CA SER A 250 9.10 -4.46 -5.98
C SER A 250 9.59 -3.02 -6.12
N ARG A 251 10.89 -2.78 -5.88
CA ARG A 251 11.56 -1.50 -6.13
C ARG A 251 12.27 -1.43 -7.48
N ILE A 252 12.14 -2.49 -8.27
CA ILE A 252 12.79 -2.66 -9.58
C ILE A 252 11.78 -2.87 -10.72
N GLY A 253 10.53 -2.42 -10.54
CA GLY A 253 9.51 -2.51 -11.57
C GLY A 253 9.86 -1.63 -12.77
N HIS A 254 9.78 -2.16 -13.98
CA HIS A 254 9.88 -1.36 -15.21
C HIS A 254 8.64 -0.48 -15.42
N GLU A 255 7.50 -0.93 -14.89
CA GLU A 255 6.24 -0.19 -14.86
C GLU A 255 5.85 0.10 -13.41
N GLU A 256 5.38 1.33 -13.18
CA GLU A 256 4.79 1.67 -11.90
C GLU A 256 3.40 1.07 -11.80
N VAL A 257 3.20 0.24 -10.78
CA VAL A 257 1.93 -0.43 -10.53
C VAL A 257 1.55 -0.19 -9.08
N GLU A 258 0.30 0.18 -8.87
CA GLU A 258 -0.38 0.14 -7.57
C GLU A 258 -1.82 -0.32 -7.82
N ASP A 259 -2.13 -1.56 -7.44
CA ASP A 259 -3.47 -2.11 -7.65
C ASP A 259 -3.91 -3.03 -6.52
N PHE A 260 -5.23 -3.15 -6.41
CA PHE A 260 -5.93 -4.00 -5.47
C PHE A 260 -7.03 -4.76 -6.20
N VAL A 261 -7.20 -6.04 -5.88
CA VAL A 261 -8.32 -6.86 -6.36
C VAL A 261 -8.85 -7.66 -5.17
N ASN A 262 -10.09 -7.38 -4.78
CA ASN A 262 -10.78 -8.03 -3.67
C ASN A 262 -11.91 -8.88 -4.27
N THR A 263 -11.86 -10.19 -4.06
CA THR A 263 -12.82 -11.14 -4.63
C THR A 263 -13.67 -11.72 -3.50
N GLY A 264 -14.98 -11.59 -3.62
CA GLY A 264 -15.95 -12.17 -2.68
C GLY A 264 -17.03 -12.99 -3.38
N GLU A 265 -18.01 -13.47 -2.61
CA GLU A 265 -19.08 -14.34 -3.12
C GLU A 265 -19.97 -13.64 -4.16
N ASP A 266 -20.22 -12.35 -3.98
CA ASP A 266 -21.17 -11.57 -4.78
C ASP A 266 -20.47 -10.69 -5.81
N GLY A 267 -19.13 -10.68 -5.89
CA GLY A 267 -18.44 -9.82 -6.82
C GLY A 267 -16.94 -9.64 -6.66
N VAL A 268 -16.41 -8.68 -7.40
CA VAL A 268 -15.02 -8.25 -7.41
C VAL A 268 -14.94 -6.73 -7.29
N LEU A 269 -14.19 -6.25 -6.31
CA LEU A 269 -13.82 -4.86 -6.15
C LEU A 269 -12.35 -4.69 -6.50
N SER A 270 -12.07 -3.93 -7.55
CA SER A 270 -10.71 -3.69 -8.04
C SER A 270 -10.37 -2.21 -8.12
N SER A 271 -9.08 -1.93 -8.07
CA SER A 271 -8.50 -0.60 -8.08
C SER A 271 -7.14 -0.64 -8.76
N ASN A 272 -6.78 0.39 -9.52
CA ASN A 272 -5.46 0.56 -10.14
C ASN A 272 -4.86 1.96 -9.92
N GLY A 273 -5.25 2.63 -8.83
CA GLY A 273 -4.84 4.00 -8.52
C GLY A 273 -5.69 5.09 -9.18
N ASP A 274 -6.09 4.90 -10.43
CA ASP A 274 -6.87 5.88 -11.20
C ASP A 274 -8.37 5.59 -11.22
N GLU A 275 -8.74 4.31 -11.20
CA GLU A 275 -10.11 3.82 -11.30
C GLU A 275 -10.41 2.84 -10.16
N ILE A 276 -11.65 2.89 -9.67
CA ILE A 276 -12.24 1.88 -8.81
C ILE A 276 -13.38 1.23 -9.57
N SER A 277 -13.34 -0.09 -9.68
CA SER A 277 -14.36 -0.90 -10.37
C SER A 277 -14.98 -1.89 -9.41
N LEU A 278 -16.31 -1.87 -9.33
CA LEU A 278 -17.13 -2.82 -8.58
C LEU A 278 -17.94 -3.65 -9.57
N GLN A 279 -17.62 -4.92 -9.68
CA GLN A 279 -18.37 -5.90 -10.46
C GLN A 279 -19.17 -6.79 -9.51
N LEU A 280 -20.49 -6.84 -9.70
CA LEU A 280 -21.41 -7.63 -8.88
C LEU A 280 -22.10 -8.70 -9.73
N ASP A 281 -22.22 -9.89 -9.16
CA ASP A 281 -22.88 -11.03 -9.75
C ASP A 281 -24.32 -11.12 -9.20
N PHE A 282 -25.32 -10.79 -10.03
CA PHE A 282 -26.74 -10.94 -9.66
C PHE A 282 -27.33 -12.18 -10.33
N ALA A 283 -28.45 -12.67 -9.80
CA ALA A 283 -29.26 -13.71 -10.46
C ALA A 283 -29.68 -13.32 -11.90
N SER A 284 -29.76 -12.01 -12.20
CA SER A 284 -30.07 -11.47 -13.53
C SER A 284 -28.85 -11.26 -14.44
N GLY A 285 -27.66 -11.66 -13.99
CA GLY A 285 -26.40 -11.46 -14.69
C GLY A 285 -25.45 -10.49 -13.98
N LYS A 286 -24.26 -10.31 -14.56
CA LYS A 286 -23.21 -9.47 -13.99
C LYS A 286 -23.46 -7.99 -14.29
N ARG A 287 -23.24 -7.11 -13.31
CA ARG A 287 -23.23 -5.65 -13.51
C ARG A 287 -21.93 -5.06 -13.00
N SER A 288 -21.42 -4.05 -13.70
CA SER A 288 -20.20 -3.35 -13.33
C SER A 288 -20.47 -1.87 -13.13
N PHE A 289 -19.89 -1.33 -12.06
CA PHE A 289 -19.90 0.08 -11.71
C PHE A 289 -18.46 0.56 -11.65
N ASN A 290 -18.15 1.62 -12.37
CA ASN A 290 -16.81 2.16 -12.44
C ASN A 290 -16.84 3.63 -12.02
N VAL A 291 -15.91 4.02 -11.17
CA VAL A 291 -15.66 5.41 -10.81
C VAL A 291 -14.19 5.70 -11.05
N SER A 292 -13.92 6.62 -11.97
CA SER A 292 -12.60 7.21 -12.13
C SER A 292 -12.37 8.22 -11.01
N THR A 293 -11.39 7.99 -10.17
CA THR A 293 -10.89 8.98 -9.23
C THR A 293 -9.85 9.86 -9.94
N SER A 294 -10.30 10.81 -10.77
CA SER A 294 -9.37 11.82 -11.31
C SER A 294 -8.98 12.80 -10.20
N TYR A 295 -7.68 13.07 -10.05
CA TYR A 295 -7.15 14.06 -9.09
C TYR A 295 -7.80 15.45 -9.23
N GLU A 296 -8.27 15.82 -10.42
CA GLU A 296 -9.00 17.08 -10.67
C GLU A 296 -10.31 17.22 -9.85
N LEU A 297 -10.88 16.12 -9.34
CA LEU A 297 -12.13 16.12 -8.57
C LEU A 297 -11.92 16.26 -7.06
N VAL A 298 -10.68 16.12 -6.57
CA VAL A 298 -10.34 16.21 -5.15
C VAL A 298 -9.12 17.13 -4.98
N PRO A 299 -9.33 18.45 -4.84
CA PRO A 299 -8.24 19.43 -4.81
C PRO A 299 -7.33 19.27 -3.59
N GLU A 300 -7.85 18.67 -2.52
CA GLU A 300 -7.13 18.45 -1.27
C GLU A 300 -6.22 17.22 -1.35
N SER A 301 -4.97 17.34 -0.87
CA SER A 301 -4.04 16.20 -0.81
C SER A 301 -4.36 15.23 0.35
N ASP A 302 -3.90 13.99 0.26
CA ASP A 302 -4.01 13.02 1.36
C ASP A 302 -3.35 13.51 2.66
N PHE A 303 -2.22 14.21 2.53
CA PHE A 303 -1.50 14.77 3.66
C PHE A 303 -2.31 15.91 4.33
N GLU A 304 -2.97 16.75 3.54
CA GLU A 304 -3.83 17.81 4.06
C GLU A 304 -5.05 17.24 4.81
N ARG A 305 -5.74 16.24 4.25
CA ARG A 305 -6.83 15.53 4.94
C ARG A 305 -6.38 14.92 6.26
N MET A 306 -5.22 14.29 6.26
CA MET A 306 -4.63 13.71 7.46
C MET A 306 -4.30 14.77 8.51
N LEU A 307 -3.75 15.91 8.08
CA LEU A 307 -3.38 17.01 8.96
C LEU A 307 -4.63 17.67 9.57
N LYS A 308 -5.72 17.83 8.81
CA LYS A 308 -7.03 18.26 9.33
C LYS A 308 -7.62 17.26 10.31
N ALA A 309 -7.58 15.95 9.99
CA ALA A 309 -8.04 14.92 10.90
C ALA A 309 -7.23 14.89 12.20
N PHE A 310 -5.92 15.15 12.13
CA PHE A 310 -5.08 15.24 13.32
C PHE A 310 -5.36 16.48 14.14
N HIS A 311 -5.60 17.64 13.51
CA HIS A 311 -6.05 18.86 14.18
C HIS A 311 -7.32 18.58 14.99
N THR A 312 -8.35 18.03 14.34
CA THR A 312 -9.60 17.65 15.02
C THR A 312 -9.32 16.72 16.18
N GLU A 313 -8.52 15.67 15.97
CA GLU A 313 -8.17 14.72 17.02
C GLU A 313 -7.61 15.46 18.24
N ILE A 314 -6.50 16.19 18.12
CA ILE A 314 -5.84 16.82 19.28
C ILE A 314 -6.68 17.89 19.99
N THR A 315 -7.67 18.47 19.31
CA THR A 315 -8.61 19.43 19.92
C THR A 315 -9.75 18.79 20.73
N LEU A 316 -10.01 17.48 20.56
CA LEU A 316 -11.02 16.78 21.36
C LEU A 316 -10.58 16.64 22.81
N SER A 317 -11.51 16.59 23.76
CA SER A 317 -11.20 16.33 25.18
C SER A 317 -10.69 14.91 25.42
N SER A 318 -11.18 13.94 24.65
CA SER A 318 -10.81 12.53 24.74
C SER A 318 -10.48 11.95 23.37
N PRO A 319 -9.59 10.95 23.27
CA PRO A 319 -9.26 10.33 21.99
C PRO A 319 -10.45 9.62 21.34
N SER A 320 -10.56 9.73 20.01
CA SER A 320 -11.65 9.12 19.25
C SER A 320 -11.49 7.59 19.11
N LYS A 321 -12.57 6.87 18.78
CA LYS A 321 -12.50 5.44 18.41
C LYS A 321 -11.52 5.21 17.25
N THR A 322 -11.53 6.11 16.26
CA THR A 322 -10.64 6.07 15.09
C THR A 322 -9.17 6.20 15.48
N TYR A 323 -8.85 6.99 16.51
CA TYR A 323 -7.48 7.09 17.05
C TYR A 323 -6.98 5.74 17.57
N TYR A 324 -7.78 5.05 18.40
CA TYR A 324 -7.40 3.73 18.92
C TYR A 324 -7.33 2.67 17.82
N GLN A 325 -8.25 2.70 16.85
CA GLN A 325 -8.19 1.79 15.69
C GLN A 325 -6.90 1.97 14.90
N HIS A 326 -6.49 3.21 14.63
CA HIS A 326 -5.23 3.48 13.96
C HIS A 326 -4.02 3.04 14.78
N ARG A 327 -4.02 3.21 16.11
CA ARG A 327 -2.93 2.72 16.97
C ARG A 327 -2.77 1.20 16.92
N SER A 328 -3.87 0.47 16.97
CA SER A 328 -3.85 -1.00 16.83
C SER A 328 -3.35 -1.39 15.44
N GLN A 329 -3.79 -0.69 14.40
CA GLN A 329 -3.33 -0.93 13.04
C GLN A 329 -1.85 -0.60 12.83
N ASP A 330 -1.36 0.48 13.44
CA ASP A 330 0.06 0.85 13.43
C ASP A 330 0.94 -0.26 14.04
N MET A 331 0.42 -0.94 15.08
CA MET A 331 1.08 -2.10 15.67
C MET A 331 1.14 -3.27 14.67
N LEU A 332 0.04 -3.60 14.01
CA LEU A 332 -0.03 -4.71 13.06
C LEU A 332 0.90 -4.49 11.85
N VAL A 333 0.89 -3.29 11.27
CA VAL A 333 1.74 -2.94 10.11
C VAL A 333 3.23 -2.83 10.48
N THR A 334 3.55 -2.65 11.76
CA THR A 334 4.94 -2.69 12.27
C THR A 334 5.39 -4.11 12.57
N GLN A 335 4.53 -4.91 13.21
CA GLN A 335 4.83 -6.29 13.58
C GLN A 335 4.95 -7.22 12.36
N THR A 336 4.10 -7.04 11.35
CA THR A 336 4.03 -7.98 10.21
C THR A 336 5.33 -8.01 9.38
N PRO A 337 5.91 -6.86 8.94
CA PRO A 337 7.23 -6.86 8.30
C PRO A 337 8.33 -7.39 9.22
N GLN A 338 8.27 -7.10 10.52
CA GLN A 338 9.24 -7.64 11.48
C GLN A 338 9.16 -9.16 11.59
N ASN A 339 7.97 -9.76 11.50
CA ASN A 339 7.83 -11.22 11.43
C ASN A 339 8.43 -11.78 10.12
N ILE A 340 8.33 -11.04 9.01
CA ILE A 340 8.96 -11.39 7.71
C ILE A 340 10.48 -11.27 7.77
N TYR A 341 11.01 -10.34 8.57
CA TYR A 341 12.46 -10.16 8.72
C TYR A 341 13.08 -11.09 9.76
N ARG A 342 12.41 -11.30 10.90
CA ARG A 342 12.85 -12.18 12.00
C ARG A 342 12.58 -13.65 11.73
N GLY A 343 11.53 -13.97 10.98
CA GLY A 343 11.26 -15.36 10.61
C GLY A 343 12.45 -15.94 9.85
N ALA A 344 12.84 -17.16 10.19
CA ALA A 344 13.48 -17.99 9.17
C ALA A 344 12.46 -18.06 8.02
N ALA A 345 12.88 -17.81 6.79
CA ALA A 345 12.03 -18.21 5.65
C ALA A 345 11.58 -19.66 5.92
N PRO A 346 10.32 -20.08 5.63
CA PRO A 346 10.09 -21.50 5.48
C PRO A 346 11.21 -21.97 4.57
N THR A 347 12.06 -22.85 5.05
CA THR A 347 13.32 -23.23 4.39
C THR A 347 12.96 -23.52 2.95
N CYS A 348 13.14 -22.53 2.07
CA CYS A 348 13.53 -22.79 0.72
C CYS A 348 14.81 -23.52 1.00
N GLN A 349 14.77 -24.85 0.90
CA GLN A 349 15.99 -25.65 0.94
C GLN A 349 16.94 -24.82 0.10
N LYS A 350 18.01 -24.33 0.73
CA LYS A 350 19.12 -23.81 -0.05
C LYS A 350 19.29 -24.93 -1.07
N VAL A 351 19.13 -24.64 -2.35
CA VAL A 351 19.77 -25.46 -3.35
C VAL A 351 21.25 -25.19 -3.08
N SER A 352 21.76 -25.85 -2.04
CA SER A 352 23.11 -25.80 -1.55
C SER A 352 23.88 -26.84 -2.33
N GLU A 353 23.75 -26.75 -3.63
CA GLU A 353 24.77 -27.14 -4.58
C GLU A 353 24.75 -26.01 -5.60
N PRO A 354 25.85 -25.27 -5.80
CA PRO A 354 26.09 -24.75 -7.13
C PRO A 354 25.92 -25.94 -8.07
N ILE A 355 25.40 -25.76 -9.28
CA ILE A 355 25.60 -26.75 -10.33
C ILE A 355 27.10 -26.68 -10.73
N GLU A 356 27.98 -27.04 -9.80
CA GLU A 356 29.39 -27.34 -9.98
C GLU A 356 29.47 -28.80 -10.43
N GLY A 357 28.95 -29.01 -11.63
CA GLY A 357 29.03 -30.28 -12.35
C GLY A 357 28.98 -30.12 -13.87
N ALA A 358 28.83 -28.89 -14.38
CA ALA A 358 28.67 -28.63 -15.81
C ALA A 358 29.71 -27.67 -16.42
N LEU A 359 30.71 -27.21 -15.66
CA LEU A 359 31.71 -26.24 -16.16
C LEU A 359 33.17 -26.57 -15.84
N THR A 360 33.48 -27.79 -15.42
CA THR A 360 34.87 -28.29 -15.33
C THR A 360 35.11 -29.38 -16.36
N ASP A 361 35.28 -28.98 -17.62
CA ASP A 361 36.08 -29.71 -18.62
C ASP A 361 36.35 -28.87 -19.87
N ILE A 362 36.75 -27.60 -19.67
CA ILE A 362 37.33 -26.79 -20.75
C ILE A 362 38.81 -26.54 -20.42
N LYS A 363 39.62 -27.59 -20.57
CA LYS A 363 41.04 -27.43 -20.93
C LYS A 363 41.40 -28.42 -22.04
N GLN A 364 41.46 -27.85 -23.24
CA GLN A 364 42.23 -28.24 -24.42
C GLN A 364 42.40 -29.75 -24.70
N LYS A 365 41.64 -30.23 -25.69
CA LYS A 365 42.19 -31.08 -26.77
C LYS A 365 41.69 -30.58 -28.12
N ASP A 366 42.66 -30.16 -28.92
CA ASP A 366 42.52 -29.94 -30.36
C ASP A 366 42.03 -31.22 -31.05
N SER A 367 40.79 -31.16 -31.53
CA SER A 367 40.31 -31.88 -32.72
C SER A 367 38.89 -31.40 -32.93
N GLN A 368 38.61 -30.69 -34.02
CA GLN A 368 37.24 -30.33 -34.38
C GLN A 368 36.41 -31.62 -34.60
N PRO A 369 35.26 -31.80 -33.93
CA PRO A 369 34.18 -32.61 -34.46
C PRO A 369 33.05 -31.67 -34.89
N GLU A 370 32.52 -31.89 -36.10
CA GLU A 370 31.40 -31.12 -36.65
C GLU A 370 30.28 -30.90 -35.61
N ARG A 371 29.92 -29.63 -35.37
CA ARG A 371 28.75 -29.29 -34.57
C ARG A 371 27.50 -29.81 -35.28
N LYS A 372 27.01 -31.00 -34.91
CA LYS A 372 25.64 -31.41 -35.22
C LYS A 372 24.68 -30.48 -34.49
N ARG A 373 24.07 -29.55 -35.23
CA ARG A 373 22.88 -28.82 -34.80
C ARG A 373 21.82 -29.87 -34.44
N PHE A 374 21.46 -29.99 -33.17
CA PHE A 374 20.22 -30.67 -32.82
C PHE A 374 19.06 -29.79 -33.28
N GLN A 375 18.51 -30.13 -34.44
CA GLN A 375 17.20 -29.65 -34.87
C GLN A 375 16.18 -30.31 -33.95
N MET A 376 15.55 -29.53 -33.08
CA MET A 376 14.38 -29.98 -32.34
C MET A 376 13.28 -30.27 -33.38
N GLN A 377 13.03 -31.55 -33.65
CA GLN A 377 11.87 -31.96 -34.42
C GLN A 377 10.66 -31.94 -33.49
N TRP A 378 9.66 -31.13 -33.85
CA TRP A 378 8.33 -31.24 -33.25
C TRP A 378 7.83 -32.68 -33.47
N PRO A 379 7.17 -33.31 -32.47
CA PRO A 379 6.61 -34.62 -32.68
C PRO A 379 5.63 -34.54 -33.87
N ILE A 380 5.87 -35.38 -34.87
CA ILE A 380 4.93 -35.59 -35.97
C ILE A 380 3.68 -36.18 -35.31
N VAL A 381 2.57 -35.45 -35.40
CA VAL A 381 1.26 -35.94 -34.99
C VAL A 381 0.98 -37.16 -35.87
N ASP A 382 1.00 -38.36 -35.29
CA ASP A 382 0.57 -39.56 -35.98
C ASP A 382 -0.95 -39.67 -35.95
N ALA A 383 -1.50 -40.55 -36.78
CA ALA A 383 -2.94 -40.72 -36.92
C ALA A 383 -3.62 -41.15 -35.60
N ASP A 384 -2.87 -41.77 -34.68
CA ASP A 384 -3.40 -42.21 -33.39
C ASP A 384 -3.50 -41.02 -32.41
N ILE A 385 -2.53 -40.11 -32.41
CA ILE A 385 -2.59 -38.84 -31.67
C ILE A 385 -3.68 -37.94 -32.26
N GLU A 386 -3.79 -37.87 -33.59
CA GLU A 386 -4.84 -37.10 -34.25
C GLU A 386 -6.23 -37.65 -33.92
N GLN A 387 -6.41 -38.97 -33.97
CA GLN A 387 -7.66 -39.62 -33.61
C GLN A 387 -7.98 -39.48 -32.12
N ALA A 388 -6.99 -39.57 -31.22
CA ALA A 388 -7.18 -39.34 -29.80
C ALA A 388 -7.61 -37.89 -29.50
N VAL A 389 -7.01 -36.90 -30.20
CA VAL A 389 -7.40 -35.50 -30.11
C VAL A 389 -8.81 -35.29 -30.68
N ILE A 390 -9.14 -35.88 -31.82
CA ILE A 390 -10.47 -35.81 -32.44
C ILE A 390 -11.54 -36.44 -31.53
N THR A 391 -11.29 -37.63 -30.98
CA THR A 391 -12.21 -38.30 -30.05
C THR A 391 -12.40 -37.47 -28.78
N GLN A 392 -11.32 -36.93 -28.20
CA GLN A 392 -11.41 -36.00 -27.07
C GLN A 392 -12.16 -34.71 -27.42
N LEU A 393 -12.09 -34.26 -28.67
CA LEU A 393 -12.79 -33.08 -29.17
C LEU A 393 -14.28 -33.37 -29.54
N HIS A 394 -14.68 -34.62 -29.73
CA HIS A 394 -16.05 -34.98 -30.14
C HIS A 394 -16.89 -35.65 -29.05
N GLU A 395 -16.27 -36.27 -28.04
CA GLU A 395 -17.00 -36.94 -26.96
C GLU A 395 -17.39 -36.00 -25.81
N ASP A 396 -16.62 -34.94 -25.52
CA ASP A 396 -17.01 -33.92 -24.52
C ASP A 396 -16.27 -32.59 -24.75
N ILE A 397 -16.73 -31.80 -25.71
CA ILE A 397 -16.37 -30.38 -25.75
C ILE A 397 -17.46 -29.53 -25.11
N HIS A 398 -17.17 -29.11 -23.88
CA HIS A 398 -17.54 -27.79 -23.40
C HIS A 398 -16.33 -26.85 -23.61
N ILE A 399 -16.29 -26.08 -24.72
CA ILE A 399 -15.30 -24.99 -24.84
C ILE A 399 -15.69 -23.90 -23.84
N TRP A 400 -15.03 -23.89 -22.69
CA TRP A 400 -15.06 -22.78 -21.77
C TRP A 400 -14.27 -21.60 -22.35
N GLN A 401 -14.94 -20.71 -23.09
CA GLN A 401 -14.40 -19.38 -23.38
C GLN A 401 -14.62 -18.46 -22.18
N ARG A 402 -13.56 -17.75 -21.77
CA ARG A 402 -13.52 -16.82 -20.62
C ARG A 402 -14.51 -15.63 -20.67
N ARG A 403 -15.39 -15.56 -21.66
CA ARG A 403 -16.49 -14.57 -21.77
C ARG A 403 -17.71 -15.15 -22.52
N GLY A 404 -18.54 -15.91 -21.80
CA GLY A 404 -19.95 -16.11 -22.13
C GLY A 404 -20.30 -17.25 -23.10
N PHE A 405 -21.43 -17.90 -22.83
CA PHE A 405 -22.04 -18.96 -23.62
C PHE A 405 -22.69 -18.39 -24.91
N ARG A 406 -22.34 -18.92 -26.09
CA ARG A 406 -23.22 -18.90 -27.26
C ARG A 406 -23.26 -20.31 -27.83
N SER A 407 -24.44 -20.93 -27.82
CA SER A 407 -24.68 -22.16 -28.56
C SER A 407 -24.71 -21.82 -30.06
N VAL A 408 -23.73 -22.30 -30.81
CA VAL A 408 -23.83 -22.39 -32.27
C VAL A 408 -24.44 -23.75 -32.57
N ARG A 409 -25.78 -23.80 -32.70
CA ARG A 409 -26.43 -24.83 -33.50
C ARG A 409 -26.97 -24.15 -34.76
N ASP A 410 -26.60 -24.76 -35.88
CA ASP A 410 -27.05 -24.56 -37.24
C ASP A 410 -26.67 -23.25 -37.95
N ARG A 411 -25.74 -23.37 -38.91
CA ARG A 411 -25.85 -22.84 -40.28
C ARG A 411 -24.64 -23.24 -41.13
N ILE A 412 -24.61 -24.49 -41.59
CA ILE A 412 -24.23 -24.77 -42.98
C ILE A 412 -25.54 -24.97 -43.71
N GLN A 413 -26.17 -23.86 -44.10
CA GLN A 413 -27.07 -23.67 -45.25
C GLN A 413 -27.91 -22.38 -45.05
N GLY A 414 -27.83 -21.48 -46.04
CA GLY A 414 -28.93 -20.59 -46.41
C GLY A 414 -29.06 -19.22 -45.73
N ASN A 415 -28.70 -18.18 -46.50
CA ASN A 415 -29.38 -16.90 -46.70
C ASN A 415 -29.79 -15.95 -45.52
N ALA A 416 -29.33 -14.71 -45.70
CA ALA A 416 -30.05 -13.42 -45.68
C ALA A 416 -30.66 -12.84 -44.38
N GLN A 417 -30.43 -11.52 -44.24
CA GLN A 417 -31.19 -10.50 -43.50
C GLN A 417 -31.10 -10.47 -41.96
N HIS A 418 -30.33 -9.53 -41.39
CA HIS A 418 -30.83 -8.22 -40.92
C HIS A 418 -29.76 -7.48 -40.08
N ALA A 419 -29.47 -6.25 -40.51
CA ALA A 419 -28.77 -5.21 -39.76
C ALA A 419 -29.77 -4.38 -38.93
N ASN A 420 -29.23 -3.56 -38.02
CA ASN A 420 -29.84 -2.51 -37.16
C ASN A 420 -30.17 -2.97 -35.72
N GLY A 421 -29.78 -2.31 -34.63
CA GLY A 421 -29.05 -1.05 -34.46
C GLY A 421 -28.92 -0.61 -32.98
N ILE A 422 -27.98 0.32 -32.77
CA ILE A 422 -28.00 1.47 -31.83
C ILE A 422 -27.42 1.30 -30.41
N PHE A 423 -26.25 1.93 -30.25
CA PHE A 423 -25.65 2.43 -29.01
C PHE A 423 -26.46 3.63 -28.46
N SER A 424 -26.67 3.69 -27.14
CA SER A 424 -26.91 4.95 -26.44
C SER A 424 -26.10 5.02 -25.14
N THR A 425 -25.18 5.99 -25.14
CA THR A 425 -24.43 6.48 -23.98
C THR A 425 -25.29 7.48 -23.21
N ALA A 426 -25.41 7.33 -21.88
CA ALA A 426 -25.96 8.36 -21.01
C ALA A 426 -24.88 8.89 -20.06
N ARG A 427 -24.46 10.14 -20.28
CA ARG A 427 -23.75 10.97 -19.30
C ARG A 427 -24.77 11.52 -18.30
N PHE A 428 -24.49 11.40 -17.01
CA PHE A 428 -25.23 12.17 -16.00
C PHE A 428 -24.27 13.06 -15.21
N GLY A 429 -24.48 14.36 -15.36
CA GLY A 429 -23.90 15.40 -14.53
C GLY A 429 -24.80 15.72 -13.33
N ASN A 430 -24.13 16.07 -12.24
CA ASN A 430 -24.60 16.72 -11.02
C ASN A 430 -25.09 15.91 -9.80
N LYS A 431 -24.44 16.28 -8.68
CA LYS A 431 -24.60 15.84 -7.30
C LYS A 431 -25.92 16.36 -6.72
N ARG A 432 -27.01 15.60 -6.85
CA ARG A 432 -28.16 15.59 -5.90
C ARG A 432 -29.16 14.45 -6.11
N SER A 433 -28.96 13.57 -7.09
CA SER A 433 -29.90 12.49 -7.40
C SER A 433 -29.60 11.14 -6.74
N ALA A 434 -28.48 10.98 -6.01
CA ALA A 434 -28.07 9.69 -5.46
C ALA A 434 -28.76 9.27 -4.14
N ARG A 435 -29.62 10.11 -3.56
CA ARG A 435 -30.28 9.83 -2.26
C ARG A 435 -31.75 9.38 -2.35
N ALA A 436 -32.37 9.39 -3.52
CA ALA A 436 -33.81 9.11 -3.66
C ALA A 436 -34.16 7.71 -4.21
N LEU A 437 -33.18 6.88 -4.57
CA LEU A 437 -33.44 5.55 -5.15
C LEU A 437 -33.15 4.36 -4.21
N PHE A 438 -32.79 4.62 -2.96
CA PHE A 438 -32.47 3.55 -1.99
C PHE A 438 -33.60 3.19 -1.00
N CYS A 439 -34.77 3.83 -1.07
CA CYS A 439 -35.87 3.59 -0.11
C CYS A 439 -37.07 2.78 -0.63
N CYS A 440 -37.07 2.28 -1.87
CA CYS A 440 -38.22 1.52 -2.42
C CYS A 440 -37.93 0.05 -2.76
N TRP A 441 -36.87 -0.55 -2.21
CA TRP A 441 -36.48 -1.93 -2.55
C TRP A 441 -36.36 -2.86 -1.35
N PHE A 442 -37.29 -2.74 -0.40
CA PHE A 442 -37.43 -3.64 0.76
C PHE A 442 -38.90 -3.96 1.05
N THR A 443 -39.63 -4.46 0.06
CA THR A 443 -40.94 -5.12 0.26
C THR A 443 -41.23 -6.12 -0.87
N ALA A 444 -40.41 -7.14 -1.02
CA ALA A 444 -40.79 -8.39 -1.70
C ALA A 444 -39.76 -9.49 -1.45
N ARG A 445 -39.82 -10.12 -0.27
CA ARG A 445 -39.37 -11.50 -0.03
C ARG A 445 -40.01 -11.98 1.29
N ARG A 446 -41.25 -12.47 1.16
CA ARG A 446 -41.67 -13.71 1.83
C ARG A 446 -41.37 -14.84 0.87
#